data_AF-A0A850AXA5-F1
#
_entry.id   AF-A0A850AXA5-F1
#
_cell.length_a   1.000
_cell.length_b   1.000
_cell.length_c   1.000
_cell.angle_alpha   90.00
_cell.angle_beta   90.00
_cell.angle_gamma   90.00
#
_symmetry.space_group_name_H-M   'P 1'
#
loop_
_entity.id
_entity.type
_entity.pdbx_description
1 polymer ?
#
loop_
_entity_poly.entity_id
_entity_poly.type
_entity_poly.pdbx_seq_one_letter_code
_entity_poly.pdbx_strand_id
1 'polypeptide(L)'
;MISQTSSYAIRSLSALARQSGTPVPVGALADLASVPSPFLGKIMSLLARRKIVINRRGKRGGCVLARDPSHITLYDICIALDDPAVQSTCLLGSEPCSDDRACPAHAFWRGHQTKLIAFLMTTTIQDVARFDDAVAHARATLSFEPTAPQAMETIGGPGQVGAVTIITGPVGGGKTTYCEQVVRDAREAGKSVGGITLSIDDTPGRPSELVAIDLRTRSRCVVGRRRAAIGPIPGEVDHWGFDAVAMEWVIRTIRDACPCDVLVVDTIGPIEIEQQGVVADLLEIVDRRDFGRALVTSSPSNVDSLIDRWPNATVITLEPKLGPTLRWSPGQGC
;
A
#
# COMPACT_ATOMS: atom_id res chain seq x y z
N MET A 1 17.48 3.41 2.77
CA MET A 1 16.24 3.76 2.05
C MET A 1 16.61 4.01 0.59
N ILE A 2 15.79 3.58 -0.37
CA ILE A 2 16.00 3.78 -1.83
C ILE A 2 15.50 5.19 -2.22
N SER A 3 16.01 5.80 -3.31
CA SER A 3 15.72 7.22 -3.72
C SER A 3 14.77 7.42 -4.94
N GLN A 4 14.28 8.66 -5.20
CA GLN A 4 13.65 9.18 -6.48
C GLN A 4 13.84 8.31 -7.69
N THR A 5 15.07 8.42 -8.14
CA THR A 5 15.52 7.93 -9.40
C THR A 5 15.26 6.43 -9.50
N SER A 6 15.48 5.70 -8.39
CA SER A 6 15.40 4.25 -8.31
C SER A 6 13.97 3.72 -8.30
N SER A 7 13.05 4.12 -7.41
CA SER A 7 11.69 3.53 -7.48
C SER A 7 10.84 4.07 -8.63
N TYR A 8 11.13 5.26 -9.17
CA TYR A 8 10.57 5.65 -10.48
C TYR A 8 11.12 4.78 -11.62
N ALA A 9 12.42 4.46 -11.60
CA ALA A 9 13.00 3.50 -12.55
C ALA A 9 12.36 2.11 -12.40
N ILE A 10 12.22 1.58 -11.18
CA ILE A 10 11.61 0.26 -10.91
C ILE A 10 10.19 0.21 -11.47
N ARG A 11 9.34 1.21 -11.17
CA ARG A 11 7.96 1.31 -11.70
C ARG A 11 7.94 1.37 -13.23
N SER A 12 8.83 2.15 -13.84
CA SER A 12 8.91 2.30 -15.29
C SER A 12 9.47 1.06 -16.00
N LEU A 13 10.42 0.35 -15.37
CA LEU A 13 10.99 -0.90 -15.89
C LEU A 13 10.01 -2.06 -15.74
N SER A 14 9.25 -2.12 -14.64
CA SER A 14 8.09 -3.03 -14.49
C SER A 14 7.05 -2.78 -15.59
N ALA A 15 6.65 -1.52 -15.78
CA ALA A 15 5.72 -1.14 -16.84
C ALA A 15 6.23 -1.51 -18.25
N LEU A 16 7.54 -1.43 -18.52
CA LEU A 16 8.16 -1.88 -19.77
C LEU A 16 8.22 -3.40 -19.92
N ALA A 17 8.50 -4.14 -18.84
CA ALA A 17 8.54 -5.61 -18.86
C ALA A 17 7.21 -6.19 -19.36
N ARG A 18 6.11 -5.60 -18.90
CA ARG A 18 4.71 -5.92 -19.25
C ARG A 18 4.34 -5.66 -20.71
N GLN A 19 5.18 -4.95 -21.48
CA GLN A 19 4.95 -4.66 -22.91
C GLN A 19 5.62 -5.66 -23.85
N SER A 20 6.26 -6.72 -23.32
CA SER A 20 6.84 -7.83 -24.08
C SER A 20 7.78 -7.38 -25.22
N GLY A 21 8.61 -6.34 -24.95
CA GLY A 21 9.56 -5.79 -25.91
C GLY A 21 8.98 -4.77 -26.91
N THR A 22 7.71 -4.40 -26.79
CA THR A 22 7.10 -3.31 -27.57
C THR A 22 7.67 -1.95 -27.14
N PRO A 23 8.15 -1.09 -28.06
CA PRO A 23 8.68 0.23 -27.70
C PRO A 23 7.60 1.17 -27.18
N VAL A 24 7.81 1.75 -25.99
CA VAL A 24 6.88 2.71 -25.37
C VAL A 24 7.47 4.12 -25.43
N PRO A 25 6.77 5.12 -26.02
CA PRO A 25 7.18 6.52 -25.94
C PRO A 25 7.32 6.98 -24.49
N VAL A 26 8.34 7.79 -24.16
CA VAL A 26 8.62 8.23 -22.78
C VAL A 26 7.42 8.89 -22.10
N GLY A 27 6.62 9.69 -22.84
CA GLY A 27 5.38 10.27 -22.32
C GLY A 27 4.35 9.22 -21.91
N ALA A 28 4.02 8.28 -22.80
CA ALA A 28 3.11 7.18 -22.48
C ALA A 28 3.64 6.27 -21.34
N LEU A 29 4.96 6.10 -21.24
CA LEU A 29 5.58 5.37 -20.14
C LEU A 29 5.46 6.13 -18.80
N ALA A 30 5.49 7.45 -18.83
CA ALA A 30 5.27 8.31 -17.67
C ALA A 30 3.85 8.09 -17.11
N ASP A 31 2.85 8.06 -17.98
CA ASP A 31 1.46 7.80 -17.60
C ASP A 31 1.29 6.35 -17.07
N LEU A 32 1.80 5.35 -17.81
CA LEU A 32 1.74 3.92 -17.45
C LEU A 32 2.42 3.58 -16.11
N ALA A 33 3.50 4.28 -15.77
CA ALA A 33 4.21 4.11 -14.49
C ALA A 33 3.69 5.06 -13.40
N SER A 34 2.80 6.01 -13.76
CA SER A 34 2.39 7.18 -12.98
C SER A 34 3.58 7.93 -12.36
N VAL A 35 4.55 8.26 -13.22
CA VAL A 35 5.78 9.00 -12.93
C VAL A 35 5.71 10.37 -13.63
N PRO A 36 6.04 11.48 -12.95
CA PRO A 36 6.16 12.80 -13.60
C PRO A 36 7.07 12.80 -14.84
N SER A 37 6.45 13.04 -16.01
CA SER A 37 7.10 12.99 -17.34
C SER A 37 8.43 13.75 -17.48
N PRO A 38 8.60 14.99 -16.92
CA PRO A 38 9.88 15.72 -16.99
C PRO A 38 11.06 14.96 -16.37
N PHE A 39 10.80 14.13 -15.36
CA PHE A 39 11.82 13.40 -14.62
C PHE A 39 12.10 12.02 -15.22
N LEU A 40 11.08 11.38 -15.80
CA LEU A 40 11.27 10.08 -16.45
C LEU A 40 12.28 10.15 -17.62
N GLY A 41 12.24 11.19 -18.45
CA GLY A 41 13.19 11.35 -19.56
C GLY A 41 14.67 11.32 -19.12
N LYS A 42 14.98 11.91 -17.97
CA LYS A 42 16.33 11.89 -17.36
C LYS A 42 16.70 10.49 -16.86
N ILE A 43 15.76 9.81 -16.19
CA ILE A 43 15.92 8.44 -15.67
C ILE A 43 16.17 7.46 -16.82
N MET A 44 15.34 7.47 -17.86
CA MET A 44 15.50 6.58 -19.02
C MET A 44 16.82 6.84 -19.77
N SER A 45 17.30 8.09 -19.78
CA SER A 45 18.62 8.44 -20.35
C SER A 45 19.79 7.91 -19.51
N LEU A 46 19.68 7.87 -18.18
CA LEU A 46 20.65 7.24 -17.28
C LEU A 46 20.69 5.72 -17.51
N LEU A 47 19.53 5.06 -17.47
CA LEU A 47 19.39 3.63 -17.67
C LEU A 47 19.86 3.18 -19.07
N ALA A 48 19.67 4.01 -20.10
CA ALA A 48 20.16 3.73 -21.46
C ALA A 48 21.70 3.71 -21.53
N ARG A 49 22.38 4.64 -20.85
CA ARG A 49 23.86 4.65 -20.77
C ARG A 49 24.40 3.41 -20.05
N ARG A 50 23.65 2.88 -19.09
CA ARG A 50 23.98 1.64 -18.36
C ARG A 50 23.48 0.37 -19.05
N LYS A 51 22.94 0.46 -20.27
CA LYS A 51 22.39 -0.66 -21.06
C LYS A 51 21.32 -1.49 -20.32
N ILE A 52 20.50 -0.84 -19.49
CA ILE A 52 19.29 -1.46 -18.91
C ILE A 52 18.09 -1.28 -19.86
N VAL A 53 18.07 -0.18 -20.62
CA VAL A 53 17.04 0.10 -21.65
C VAL A 53 17.69 0.52 -22.97
N ILE A 54 16.93 0.39 -24.06
CA ILE A 54 17.30 0.85 -25.41
C ILE A 54 16.23 1.82 -25.91
N ASN A 55 16.67 2.96 -26.46
CA ASN A 55 15.79 3.94 -27.11
C ASN A 55 15.74 3.68 -28.62
N ARG A 56 14.61 3.20 -29.13
CA ARG A 56 14.36 3.08 -30.58
C ARG A 56 13.88 4.42 -31.14
N ARG A 57 14.41 4.84 -32.30
CA ARG A 57 14.05 6.09 -32.99
C ARG A 57 12.89 5.89 -33.98
N GLY A 58 12.24 6.99 -34.39
CA GLY A 58 11.19 7.01 -35.43
C GLY A 58 9.77 7.18 -34.89
N LYS A 59 8.77 7.22 -35.79
CA LYS A 59 7.34 7.45 -35.43
C LYS A 59 6.70 6.37 -34.53
N ARG A 60 7.30 5.18 -34.44
CA ARG A 60 6.95 4.10 -33.50
C ARG A 60 8.11 3.79 -32.54
N GLY A 61 8.94 4.80 -32.29
CA GLY A 61 10.07 4.73 -31.37
C GLY A 61 9.63 4.81 -29.91
N GLY A 62 10.56 4.50 -29.01
CA GLY A 62 10.29 4.40 -27.59
C GLY A 62 11.37 3.64 -26.84
N CYS A 63 11.21 3.53 -25.52
CA CYS A 63 12.04 2.72 -24.65
C CYS A 63 11.62 1.24 -24.74
N VAL A 64 12.59 0.34 -24.69
CA VAL A 64 12.43 -1.09 -24.42
C VAL A 64 13.48 -1.54 -23.41
N LEU A 65 13.25 -2.65 -22.71
CA LEU A 65 14.30 -3.29 -21.92
C LEU A 65 15.44 -3.77 -22.85
N ALA A 66 16.68 -3.65 -22.39
CA ALA A 66 17.88 -4.05 -23.15
C ALA A 66 18.22 -5.54 -23.02
N ARG A 67 17.71 -6.18 -21.96
CA ARG A 67 17.86 -7.60 -21.63
C ARG A 67 16.58 -8.09 -20.95
N ASP A 68 16.47 -9.41 -20.77
CA ASP A 68 15.32 -10.04 -20.12
C ASP A 68 15.06 -9.46 -18.72
N PRO A 69 13.80 -9.17 -18.33
CA PRO A 69 13.48 -8.61 -17.01
C PRO A 69 13.86 -9.51 -15.83
N SER A 70 13.99 -10.83 -16.01
CA SER A 70 14.50 -11.75 -14.99
C SER A 70 16.01 -11.62 -14.76
N HIS A 71 16.72 -10.97 -15.68
CA HIS A 71 18.15 -10.64 -15.56
C HIS A 71 18.38 -9.17 -15.16
N ILE A 72 17.36 -8.43 -14.73
CA ILE A 72 17.48 -7.06 -14.22
C ILE A 72 17.06 -7.07 -12.75
N THR A 73 18.04 -7.01 -11.86
CA THR A 73 17.83 -6.96 -10.40
C THR A 73 17.51 -5.55 -9.92
N LEU A 74 16.94 -5.40 -8.73
CA LEU A 74 16.81 -4.08 -8.10
C LEU A 74 18.18 -3.47 -7.80
N TYR A 75 19.18 -4.31 -7.49
CA TYR A 75 20.57 -3.90 -7.30
C TYR A 75 21.17 -3.27 -8.56
N ASP A 76 20.96 -3.85 -9.75
CA ASP A 76 21.40 -3.27 -11.03
C ASP A 76 20.88 -1.84 -11.24
N ILE A 77 19.62 -1.60 -10.84
CA ILE A 77 18.94 -0.30 -11.00
C ILE A 77 19.53 0.71 -10.02
N CYS A 78 19.67 0.32 -8.75
CA CYS A 78 20.30 1.17 -7.73
C CYS A 78 21.75 1.53 -8.11
N ILE A 79 22.54 0.59 -8.63
CA ILE A 79 23.91 0.85 -9.13
C ILE A 79 23.89 1.74 -10.39
N ALA A 80 22.96 1.52 -11.31
CA ALA A 80 22.86 2.31 -12.54
C ALA A 80 22.53 3.79 -12.31
N LEU A 81 21.93 4.10 -11.16
CA LEU A 81 21.44 5.41 -10.76
C LEU A 81 22.23 6.01 -9.58
N ASP A 82 23.32 5.36 -9.18
CA ASP A 82 24.22 5.76 -8.10
C ASP A 82 23.47 5.98 -6.75
N ASP A 83 22.56 5.05 -6.41
CA ASP A 83 21.66 5.15 -5.26
C ASP A 83 22.37 4.92 -3.90
N PRO A 84 22.12 5.76 -2.87
CA PRO A 84 22.73 5.60 -1.54
C PRO A 84 22.45 4.25 -0.86
N ALA A 85 21.39 3.54 -1.21
CA ALA A 85 21.04 2.24 -0.62
C ALA A 85 22.04 1.11 -0.93
N VAL A 86 22.80 1.24 -2.03
CA VAL A 86 23.84 0.27 -2.45
C VAL A 86 25.27 0.81 -2.28
N GLN A 87 25.41 2.04 -1.79
CA GLN A 87 26.70 2.63 -1.41
C GLN A 87 27.06 2.24 0.03
N SER A 88 28.36 2.23 0.36
CA SER A 88 28.90 1.92 1.69
C SER A 88 28.71 3.06 2.72
N THR A 89 27.53 3.70 2.70
CA THR A 89 27.16 4.82 3.56
C THR A 89 27.11 4.38 5.02
N CYS A 90 27.70 5.16 5.93
CA CYS A 90 27.62 4.92 7.36
C CYS A 90 26.22 5.25 7.92
N LEU A 91 25.71 4.42 8.84
CA LEU A 91 24.46 4.67 9.56
C LEU A 91 24.42 6.05 10.24
N LEU A 92 25.58 6.53 10.70
CA LEU A 92 25.72 7.80 11.42
C LEU A 92 25.95 9.00 10.48
N GLY A 93 25.81 8.84 9.17
CA GLY A 93 25.97 9.92 8.18
C GLY A 93 27.41 10.44 8.01
N SER A 94 28.39 9.76 8.61
CA SER A 94 29.82 10.05 8.46
C SER A 94 30.41 9.42 7.19
N GLU A 95 31.74 9.50 7.04
CA GLU A 95 32.52 8.86 5.96
C GLU A 95 32.14 7.38 5.70
N PRO A 96 32.47 6.83 4.50
CA PRO A 96 32.15 5.46 4.15
C PRO A 96 32.52 4.45 5.24
N CYS A 97 31.56 3.61 5.59
CA CYS A 97 31.66 2.68 6.71
C CYS A 97 32.73 1.62 6.38
N SER A 98 33.86 1.63 7.08
CA SER A 98 34.99 0.73 6.86
C SER A 98 35.35 -0.06 8.11
N ASP A 99 35.87 -1.27 7.93
CA ASP A 99 36.34 -2.12 9.04
C ASP A 99 37.48 -1.43 9.82
N ASP A 100 38.32 -0.66 9.14
CA ASP A 100 39.41 0.13 9.74
C ASP A 100 38.94 1.26 10.66
N ARG A 101 37.67 1.67 10.54
CA ARG A 101 37.04 2.77 11.32
C ARG A 101 35.68 2.35 11.87
N ALA A 102 35.58 1.11 12.33
CA ALA A 102 34.37 0.54 12.90
C ALA A 102 33.90 1.32 14.14
N CYS A 103 32.73 1.96 14.05
CA CYS A 103 32.04 2.53 15.20
C CYS A 103 31.29 1.44 16.01
N PRO A 104 30.78 1.72 17.22
CA PRO A 104 30.02 0.72 18.01
C PRO A 104 28.78 0.14 17.30
N ALA A 105 28.20 0.88 16.33
CA ALA A 105 27.08 0.41 15.52
C ALA A 105 27.49 -0.39 14.27
N HIS A 106 28.79 -0.49 13.95
CA HIS A 106 29.30 -1.00 12.67
C HIS A 106 28.86 -2.44 12.36
N ALA A 107 29.01 -3.36 13.31
CA ALA A 107 28.64 -4.77 13.10
C ALA A 107 27.13 -4.93 12.84
N PHE A 108 26.29 -4.20 13.57
CA PHE A 108 24.84 -4.19 13.41
C PHE A 108 24.43 -3.61 12.05
N TRP A 109 25.02 -2.46 11.69
CA TRP A 109 24.75 -1.79 10.41
C TRP A 109 25.19 -2.65 9.23
N ARG A 110 26.41 -3.19 9.26
CA ARG A 110 26.92 -4.10 8.22
C ARG A 110 26.03 -5.32 8.05
N GLY A 111 25.61 -5.94 9.16
CA GLY A 111 24.68 -7.08 9.13
C GLY A 111 23.33 -6.76 8.50
N HIS A 112 22.78 -5.57 8.76
CA HIS A 112 21.55 -5.09 8.12
C HIS A 112 21.77 -4.77 6.63
N GLN A 113 22.84 -4.06 6.29
CA GLN A 113 23.20 -3.69 4.93
C GLN A 113 23.44 -4.91 4.04
N THR A 114 24.09 -5.96 4.56
CA THR A 114 24.26 -7.24 3.84
C THR A 114 22.92 -7.88 3.49
N LYS A 115 21.95 -7.89 4.42
CA LYS A 115 20.59 -8.42 4.16
C LYS A 115 19.85 -7.59 3.10
N LEU A 116 19.94 -6.25 3.18
CA LEU A 116 19.36 -5.35 2.19
C LEU A 116 19.94 -5.56 0.79
N ILE A 117 21.28 -5.62 0.67
CA ILE A 117 21.96 -5.85 -0.61
C ILE A 117 21.59 -7.22 -1.17
N ALA A 118 21.57 -8.28 -0.35
CA ALA A 118 21.14 -9.60 -0.78
C ALA A 118 19.73 -9.59 -1.36
N PHE A 119 18.76 -8.97 -0.67
CA PHE A 119 17.38 -8.80 -1.17
C PHE A 119 17.33 -8.04 -2.51
N LEU A 120 18.11 -6.96 -2.65
CA LEU A 120 18.17 -6.20 -3.90
C LEU A 120 18.80 -6.99 -5.06
N MET A 121 19.75 -7.88 -4.76
CA MET A 121 20.39 -8.76 -5.74
C MET A 121 19.51 -9.95 -6.15
N THR A 122 18.63 -10.45 -5.27
CA THR A 122 17.75 -11.58 -5.59
C THR A 122 16.40 -11.18 -6.19
N THR A 123 15.97 -9.93 -6.02
CA THR A 123 14.67 -9.45 -6.52
C THR A 123 14.82 -8.86 -7.93
N THR A 124 14.03 -9.33 -8.89
CA THR A 124 14.12 -8.92 -10.31
C THR A 124 12.95 -8.03 -10.75
N ILE A 125 13.13 -7.31 -11.87
CA ILE A 125 12.03 -6.60 -12.53
C ILE A 125 10.93 -7.55 -13.00
N GLN A 126 11.25 -8.80 -13.32
CA GLN A 126 10.23 -9.80 -13.64
C GLN A 126 9.33 -10.13 -12.43
N ASP A 127 9.88 -10.13 -11.22
CA ASP A 127 9.11 -10.39 -9.99
C ASP A 127 8.22 -9.20 -9.63
N VAL A 128 8.75 -7.97 -9.75
CA VAL A 128 7.95 -6.74 -9.58
C VAL A 128 6.84 -6.65 -10.63
N ALA A 129 7.13 -6.95 -11.89
CA ALA A 129 6.13 -6.94 -12.97
C ALA A 129 5.03 -7.97 -12.75
N ARG A 130 5.36 -9.18 -12.25
CA ARG A 130 4.37 -10.19 -11.87
C ARG A 130 3.47 -9.73 -10.73
N PHE A 131 4.03 -9.00 -9.75
CA PHE A 131 3.24 -8.41 -8.67
C PHE A 131 2.30 -7.32 -9.20
N ASP A 132 2.80 -6.40 -10.03
CA ASP A 132 1.99 -5.35 -10.66
C ASP A 132 0.88 -5.92 -11.54
N ASP A 133 1.16 -6.97 -12.33
CA ASP A 133 0.14 -7.65 -13.15
C ASP A 133 -0.87 -8.42 -12.28
N ALA A 134 -0.44 -9.07 -11.19
CA ALA A 134 -1.35 -9.71 -10.25
C ALA A 134 -2.29 -8.68 -9.59
N VAL A 135 -1.77 -7.51 -9.20
CA VAL A 135 -2.57 -6.40 -8.65
C VAL A 135 -3.48 -5.77 -9.71
N ALA A 136 -3.00 -5.57 -10.94
CA ALA A 136 -3.79 -5.00 -12.03
C ALA A 136 -4.90 -5.95 -12.49
N HIS A 137 -4.61 -7.25 -12.60
CA HIS A 137 -5.59 -8.29 -12.90
C HIS A 137 -6.62 -8.40 -11.77
N ALA A 138 -6.18 -8.41 -10.51
CA ALA A 138 -7.08 -8.35 -9.36
C ALA A 138 -7.97 -7.09 -9.32
N ARG A 139 -7.57 -5.98 -9.97
CA ARG A 139 -8.40 -4.76 -10.10
C ARG A 139 -9.33 -4.81 -11.33
N ALA A 140 -8.88 -5.39 -12.44
CA ALA A 140 -9.64 -5.44 -13.69
C ALA A 140 -10.74 -6.52 -13.70
N THR A 141 -10.58 -7.59 -12.93
CA THR A 141 -11.55 -8.70 -12.84
C THR A 141 -12.71 -8.41 -11.87
N LEU A 142 -12.76 -7.24 -11.23
CA LEU A 142 -13.78 -6.86 -10.25
C LEU A 142 -15.08 -6.33 -10.88
N SER A 143 -15.78 -7.19 -11.61
CA SER A 143 -17.24 -7.13 -11.65
C SER A 143 -17.78 -7.66 -10.32
N PHE A 144 -18.20 -6.76 -9.43
CA PHE A 144 -18.73 -7.12 -8.10
C PHE A 144 -20.14 -7.72 -8.19
N GLU A 145 -20.22 -9.04 -8.26
CA GLU A 145 -21.34 -9.78 -7.67
C GLU A 145 -20.90 -10.36 -6.31
N PRO A 146 -21.66 -10.12 -5.22
CA PRO A 146 -21.29 -10.65 -3.91
C PRO A 146 -21.55 -12.16 -3.87
N THR A 147 -20.51 -12.96 -4.10
CA THR A 147 -20.50 -14.35 -3.62
C THR A 147 -20.47 -14.30 -2.10
N ALA A 148 -21.65 -14.50 -1.49
CA ALA A 148 -21.81 -14.59 -0.05
C ALA A 148 -20.80 -15.60 0.53
N PRO A 149 -20.05 -15.25 1.59
CA PRO A 149 -19.17 -16.22 2.24
C PRO A 149 -20.02 -17.36 2.82
N GLN A 150 -19.73 -18.59 2.41
CA GLN A 150 -20.15 -19.78 3.14
C GLN A 150 -19.32 -19.92 4.43
N ALA A 151 -19.55 -18.97 5.34
CA ALA A 151 -18.98 -18.89 6.69
C ALA A 151 -19.89 -18.00 7.56
N MET A 152 -21.22 -18.21 7.47
CA MET A 152 -22.19 -17.56 8.36
C MET A 152 -22.31 -18.26 9.73
N GLU A 153 -21.35 -19.15 10.04
CA GLU A 153 -21.18 -19.87 11.30
C GLU A 153 -19.86 -19.47 11.97
N THR A 154 -19.76 -18.21 12.41
CA THR A 154 -19.37 -17.80 13.78
C THR A 154 -19.59 -16.28 13.88
N ILE A 155 -20.85 -15.85 13.66
CA ILE A 155 -21.30 -14.63 14.35
C ILE A 155 -21.37 -15.05 15.81
N GLY A 156 -20.45 -14.53 16.64
CA GLY A 156 -20.35 -14.88 18.06
C GLY A 156 -21.73 -14.84 18.73
N GLY A 157 -22.03 -15.88 19.50
CA GLY A 157 -23.33 -16.05 20.14
C GLY A 157 -23.71 -14.86 21.06
N PRO A 158 -24.98 -14.78 21.50
CA PRO A 158 -25.45 -13.68 22.32
C PRO A 158 -24.63 -13.57 23.63
N GLY A 159 -23.86 -12.48 23.79
CA GLY A 159 -23.26 -12.14 25.09
C GLY A 159 -21.92 -11.40 25.10
N GLN A 160 -21.13 -11.39 24.02
CA GLN A 160 -19.78 -10.82 24.06
C GLN A 160 -19.74 -9.31 23.73
N VAL A 161 -20.15 -8.48 24.69
CA VAL A 161 -19.98 -7.02 24.67
C VAL A 161 -18.49 -6.68 24.65
N GLY A 162 -18.10 -5.63 23.92
CA GLY A 162 -16.71 -5.21 23.79
C GLY A 162 -15.84 -6.09 22.90
N ALA A 163 -16.42 -6.94 22.04
CA ALA A 163 -15.65 -7.78 21.11
C ALA A 163 -14.92 -6.91 20.07
N VAL A 164 -13.65 -7.21 19.76
CA VAL A 164 -12.89 -6.50 18.72
C VAL A 164 -12.61 -7.42 17.55
N THR A 165 -12.72 -6.89 16.34
CA THR A 165 -12.34 -7.57 15.11
C THR A 165 -11.38 -6.70 14.31
N ILE A 166 -10.16 -7.20 14.13
CA ILE A 166 -9.12 -6.57 13.31
C ILE A 166 -9.32 -7.05 11.88
N ILE A 167 -9.55 -6.12 10.95
CA ILE A 167 -9.70 -6.40 9.53
C ILE A 167 -8.41 -5.95 8.85
N THR A 168 -7.65 -6.90 8.32
CA THR A 168 -6.32 -6.66 7.75
C THR A 168 -6.24 -7.13 6.29
N GLY A 169 -5.24 -6.67 5.56
CA GLY A 169 -5.05 -6.95 4.14
C GLY A 169 -4.39 -5.79 3.39
N PRO A 170 -4.02 -5.96 2.12
CA PRO A 170 -3.35 -4.92 1.33
C PRO A 170 -4.21 -3.66 1.14
N VAL A 171 -3.59 -2.58 0.65
CA VAL A 171 -4.31 -1.39 0.17
C VAL A 171 -5.20 -1.80 -1.00
N GLY A 172 -6.47 -1.41 -0.98
CA GLY A 172 -7.48 -1.87 -1.95
C GLY A 172 -8.02 -3.28 -1.71
N GLY A 173 -7.55 -4.02 -0.69
CA GLY A 173 -8.03 -5.36 -0.33
C GLY A 173 -9.44 -5.44 0.28
N GLY A 174 -10.35 -4.51 -0.05
CA GLY A 174 -11.76 -4.57 0.34
C GLY A 174 -12.10 -4.29 1.82
N LYS A 175 -11.16 -3.82 2.65
CA LYS A 175 -11.38 -3.59 4.11
C LYS A 175 -12.59 -2.67 4.39
N THR A 176 -12.63 -1.48 3.78
CA THR A 176 -13.77 -0.55 3.90
C THR A 176 -15.06 -1.19 3.39
N THR A 177 -15.04 -1.89 2.24
CA THR A 177 -16.21 -2.57 1.67
C THR A 177 -16.76 -3.67 2.59
N TYR A 178 -15.88 -4.39 3.30
CA TYR A 178 -16.28 -5.35 4.33
C TYR A 178 -16.95 -4.65 5.52
N CYS A 179 -16.38 -3.54 6.01
CA CYS A 179 -17.02 -2.71 7.04
C CYS A 179 -18.39 -2.22 6.59
N GLU A 180 -18.52 -1.69 5.36
CA GLU A 180 -19.80 -1.22 4.80
C GLU A 180 -20.86 -2.32 4.71
N GLN A 181 -20.46 -3.57 4.43
CA GLN A 181 -21.38 -4.71 4.47
C GLN A 181 -21.84 -5.01 5.90
N VAL A 182 -20.92 -5.14 6.85
CA VAL A 182 -21.30 -5.41 8.27
C VAL A 182 -22.14 -4.26 8.85
N VAL A 183 -21.88 -3.02 8.45
CA VAL A 183 -22.69 -1.83 8.81
C VAL A 183 -24.10 -1.91 8.24
N ARG A 184 -24.27 -2.45 7.02
CA ARG A 184 -25.58 -2.67 6.40
C ARG A 184 -26.35 -3.73 7.19
N ASP A 185 -25.75 -4.90 7.37
CA ASP A 185 -26.35 -6.04 8.07
C ASP A 185 -26.73 -5.67 9.52
N ALA A 186 -25.89 -4.88 10.20
CA ALA A 186 -26.17 -4.37 11.54
C ALA A 186 -27.39 -3.43 11.57
N ARG A 187 -27.49 -2.47 10.63
CA ARG A 187 -28.65 -1.57 10.54
C ARG A 187 -29.93 -2.31 10.17
N GLU A 188 -29.87 -3.29 9.28
CA GLU A 188 -31.01 -4.15 8.93
C GLU A 188 -31.48 -4.97 10.14
N ALA A 189 -30.56 -5.39 11.01
CA ALA A 189 -30.85 -6.00 12.31
C ALA A 189 -31.26 -5.00 13.41
N GLY A 190 -31.52 -3.72 13.08
CA GLY A 190 -31.96 -2.68 14.02
C GLY A 190 -30.88 -2.18 15.00
N LYS A 191 -29.61 -2.52 14.78
CA LYS A 191 -28.50 -2.18 15.67
C LYS A 191 -27.98 -0.76 15.44
N SER A 192 -27.56 -0.12 16.53
CA SER A 192 -26.88 1.18 16.49
C SER A 192 -25.45 1.03 15.94
N VAL A 193 -25.11 1.85 14.94
CA VAL A 193 -23.79 1.84 14.29
C VAL A 193 -23.10 3.18 14.52
N GLY A 194 -21.87 3.13 15.02
CA GLY A 194 -21.02 4.29 15.31
C GLY A 194 -19.68 4.28 14.59
N GLY A 195 -18.95 5.39 14.70
CA GLY A 195 -17.61 5.55 14.11
C GLY A 195 -17.63 6.02 12.65
N ILE A 196 -16.56 5.72 11.90
CA ILE A 196 -16.34 6.22 10.55
C ILE A 196 -15.99 5.13 9.53
N THR A 197 -16.29 5.41 8.26
CA THR A 197 -15.59 4.81 7.11
C THR A 197 -14.78 5.86 6.37
N LEU A 198 -13.73 5.45 5.67
CA LEU A 198 -12.92 6.34 4.83
C LEU A 198 -13.16 6.06 3.34
N SER A 199 -13.24 7.11 2.54
CA SER A 199 -13.49 7.06 1.10
C SER A 199 -12.52 7.98 0.36
N ILE A 200 -12.07 7.59 -0.84
CA ILE A 200 -11.24 8.43 -1.71
C ILE A 200 -12.14 9.13 -2.72
N ASP A 201 -12.02 10.44 -2.81
CA ASP A 201 -12.68 11.28 -3.80
C ASP A 201 -11.67 11.70 -4.89
N ASP A 202 -11.73 10.99 -6.03
CA ASP A 202 -10.86 11.15 -7.21
C ASP A 202 -11.56 11.91 -8.35
N THR A 203 -12.29 12.99 -8.04
CA THR A 203 -12.95 13.78 -9.10
C THR A 203 -11.91 14.39 -10.06
N PRO A 204 -12.07 14.23 -11.39
CA PRO A 204 -11.14 14.78 -12.38
C PRO A 204 -10.93 16.29 -12.22
N GLY A 205 -9.66 16.72 -12.24
CA GLY A 205 -9.27 18.13 -12.15
C GLY A 205 -9.03 18.68 -10.74
N ARG A 206 -9.28 17.90 -9.67
CA ARG A 206 -8.79 18.21 -8.31
C ARG A 206 -7.79 17.15 -7.80
N PRO A 207 -6.95 17.47 -6.81
CA PRO A 207 -6.17 16.45 -6.09
C PRO A 207 -7.09 15.43 -5.42
N SER A 208 -6.67 14.16 -5.34
CA SER A 208 -7.39 13.13 -4.58
C SER A 208 -7.57 13.57 -3.12
N GLU A 209 -8.81 13.55 -2.64
CA GLU A 209 -9.15 13.86 -1.24
C GLU A 209 -9.52 12.57 -0.49
N LEU A 210 -8.99 12.38 0.71
CA LEU A 210 -9.39 11.30 1.60
C LEU A 210 -10.43 11.84 2.57
N VAL A 211 -11.61 11.21 2.56
CA VAL A 211 -12.80 11.71 3.21
C VAL A 211 -13.28 10.72 4.27
N ALA A 212 -13.29 11.14 5.53
CA ALA A 212 -13.97 10.43 6.60
C ALA A 212 -15.47 10.72 6.54
N ILE A 213 -16.27 9.68 6.77
CA ILE A 213 -17.73 9.73 6.75
C ILE A 213 -18.25 9.19 8.09
N ASP A 214 -18.94 10.03 8.85
CA ASP A 214 -19.64 9.63 10.08
C ASP A 214 -20.77 8.65 9.74
N LEU A 215 -20.74 7.45 10.33
CA LEU A 215 -21.76 6.43 10.11
C LEU A 215 -23.11 6.74 10.78
N ARG A 216 -23.18 7.70 11.71
CA ARG A 216 -24.42 8.18 12.31
C ARG A 216 -25.05 9.28 11.48
N THR A 217 -24.34 10.40 11.29
CA THR A 217 -24.91 11.60 10.66
C THR A 217 -24.72 11.69 9.15
N ARG A 218 -23.86 10.84 8.56
CA ARG A 218 -23.34 10.98 7.17
C ARG A 218 -22.53 12.25 6.91
N SER A 219 -22.16 13.00 7.95
CA SER A 219 -21.25 14.15 7.84
C SER A 219 -19.91 13.71 7.24
N ARG A 220 -19.33 14.56 6.39
CA ARG A 220 -18.09 14.30 5.65
C ARG A 220 -17.00 15.26 6.12
N CYS A 221 -15.79 14.75 6.33
CA CYS A 221 -14.61 15.53 6.68
C CYS A 221 -13.43 15.13 5.76
N VAL A 222 -12.79 16.10 5.09
CA VAL A 222 -11.56 15.83 4.33
C VAL A 222 -10.41 15.73 5.32
N VAL A 223 -9.96 14.51 5.59
CA VAL A 223 -8.92 14.21 6.58
C VAL A 223 -7.51 14.31 6.00
N GLY A 224 -7.37 14.08 4.70
CA GLY A 224 -6.11 14.23 4.00
C GLY A 224 -6.29 14.61 2.54
N ARG A 225 -5.29 15.26 1.97
CA ARG A 225 -5.19 15.48 0.52
C ARG A 225 -3.92 14.83 0.00
N ARG A 226 -4.02 14.10 -1.09
CA ARG A 226 -2.85 13.56 -1.78
C ARG A 226 -2.06 14.75 -2.30
N ARG A 227 -0.86 14.96 -1.75
CA ARG A 227 0.01 16.04 -2.22
C ARG A 227 0.37 15.74 -3.67
N ALA A 228 0.23 16.73 -4.55
CA ALA A 228 0.86 16.65 -5.86
C ALA A 228 2.37 16.50 -5.60
N ALA A 229 2.97 15.41 -6.10
CA ALA A 229 4.38 15.12 -5.86
C ALA A 229 5.23 16.34 -6.22
N ILE A 230 6.03 16.86 -5.27
CA ILE A 230 6.91 18.00 -5.47
C ILE A 230 8.16 17.51 -6.22
N GLY A 231 7.96 17.08 -7.46
CA GLY A 231 8.97 16.31 -8.17
C GLY A 231 9.33 15.01 -7.43
N PRO A 232 10.59 14.52 -7.53
CA PRO A 232 10.93 13.14 -7.15
C PRO A 232 11.68 12.87 -5.76
N ILE A 233 11.12 12.12 -4.74
CA ILE A 233 11.78 11.40 -3.56
C ILE A 233 11.20 9.91 -3.28
N PRO A 234 11.88 8.69 -3.36
CA PRO A 234 11.74 7.61 -2.37
C PRO A 234 12.34 7.68 -0.98
N GLY A 235 11.93 6.64 -0.25
CA GLY A 235 10.79 6.80 0.63
C GLY A 235 9.43 6.80 -0.09
N GLU A 236 9.05 7.94 -0.65
CA GLU A 236 7.69 8.41 -0.85
C GLU A 236 6.76 7.51 -1.68
N VAL A 237 6.01 6.72 -0.92
CA VAL A 237 4.61 6.35 -1.17
C VAL A 237 3.78 7.65 -1.29
N ASP A 238 2.57 7.58 -1.84
CA ASP A 238 1.65 8.73 -1.93
C ASP A 238 1.50 9.49 -0.59
N HIS A 239 2.19 10.63 -0.44
CA HIS A 239 2.07 11.43 0.78
C HIS A 239 0.74 12.16 0.82
N TRP A 240 -0.13 11.61 1.65
CA TRP A 240 -1.32 12.27 2.15
C TRP A 240 -0.91 13.35 3.14
N GLY A 241 -1.09 14.62 2.77
CA GLY A 241 -1.03 15.71 3.73
C GLY A 241 -2.27 15.64 4.60
N PHE A 242 -2.13 15.14 5.84
CA PHE A 242 -3.20 15.08 6.82
C PHE A 242 -3.43 16.42 7.52
N ASP A 243 -4.68 16.73 7.80
CA ASP A 243 -5.11 17.93 8.52
C ASP A 243 -5.38 17.57 10.00
N ALA A 244 -4.65 18.22 10.93
CA ALA A 244 -4.75 17.91 12.35
C ALA A 244 -6.14 18.22 12.94
N VAL A 245 -6.81 19.29 12.47
CA VAL A 245 -8.17 19.66 12.92
C VAL A 245 -9.20 18.66 12.37
N ALA A 246 -8.99 18.14 11.17
CA ALA A 246 -9.78 17.04 10.63
C ALA A 246 -9.57 15.73 11.42
N MET A 247 -8.36 15.45 11.91
CA MET A 247 -8.11 14.29 12.77
C MET A 247 -8.73 14.43 14.17
N GLU A 248 -8.74 15.62 14.76
CA GLU A 248 -9.53 15.90 15.98
C GLU A 248 -11.02 15.66 15.77
N TRP A 249 -11.55 16.03 14.58
CA TRP A 249 -12.94 15.72 14.21
C TRP A 249 -13.17 14.21 14.12
N VAL A 250 -12.23 13.42 13.59
CA VAL A 250 -12.33 11.95 13.54
C VAL A 250 -12.37 11.36 14.95
N ILE A 251 -11.41 11.73 15.81
CA ILE A 251 -11.33 11.24 17.21
C ILE A 251 -12.64 11.55 17.95
N ARG A 252 -13.13 12.80 17.85
CA ARG A 252 -14.40 13.20 18.47
C ARG A 252 -15.58 12.43 17.90
N THR A 253 -15.66 12.25 16.58
CA THR A 253 -16.76 11.51 15.93
C THR A 253 -16.84 10.07 16.41
N ILE A 254 -15.71 9.38 16.54
CA ILE A 254 -15.65 7.99 17.03
C ILE A 254 -15.99 7.93 18.53
N ARG A 255 -15.52 8.89 19.33
CA ARG A 255 -15.81 9.02 20.77
C ARG A 255 -17.29 9.26 21.04
N ASP A 256 -17.88 10.26 20.37
CA ASP A 256 -19.28 10.67 20.53
C ASP A 256 -20.28 9.67 19.92
N ALA A 257 -19.77 8.68 19.19
CA ALA A 257 -20.56 7.58 18.64
C ALA A 257 -20.72 6.39 19.61
N CYS A 258 -19.95 6.34 20.71
CA CYS A 258 -20.14 5.38 21.80
C CYS A 258 -21.16 5.94 22.82
N PRO A 259 -22.00 5.09 23.45
CA PRO A 259 -22.16 3.65 23.22
C PRO A 259 -22.86 3.32 21.89
N CYS A 260 -22.44 2.22 21.25
CA CYS A 260 -23.11 1.67 20.06
C CYS A 260 -22.97 0.14 19.94
N ASP A 261 -23.88 -0.54 19.26
CA ASP A 261 -23.79 -1.99 19.04
C ASP A 261 -22.62 -2.37 18.12
N VAL A 262 -22.34 -1.55 17.10
CA VAL A 262 -21.22 -1.76 16.16
C VAL A 262 -20.44 -0.47 15.97
N LEU A 263 -19.20 -0.44 16.45
CA LEU A 263 -18.24 0.64 16.20
C LEU A 263 -17.38 0.32 14.98
N VAL A 264 -17.17 1.27 14.08
CA VAL A 264 -16.21 1.13 12.97
C VAL A 264 -15.09 2.17 13.10
N VAL A 265 -13.86 1.66 13.12
CA VAL A 265 -12.62 2.45 13.08
C VAL A 265 -11.89 2.04 11.82
N ASP A 266 -12.28 2.66 10.70
CA ASP A 266 -11.62 2.45 9.41
C ASP A 266 -10.36 3.32 9.33
N THR A 267 -9.21 2.79 9.76
CA THR A 267 -7.92 3.50 9.80
C THR A 267 -7.05 3.12 8.61
N ILE A 268 -7.11 3.93 7.54
CA ILE A 268 -6.35 3.70 6.30
C ILE A 268 -4.84 3.92 6.52
N GLY A 269 -4.05 2.92 6.11
CA GLY A 269 -2.63 2.73 6.42
C GLY A 269 -1.68 3.93 6.44
N PRO A 270 -1.76 4.94 5.53
CA PRO A 270 -0.90 6.12 5.61
C PRO A 270 -1.12 7.00 6.85
N ILE A 271 -2.31 6.96 7.48
CA ILE A 271 -2.57 7.67 8.76
C ILE A 271 -1.71 7.07 9.88
N GLU A 272 -1.52 5.74 9.85
CA GLU A 272 -0.74 4.99 10.85
C GLU A 272 0.76 5.38 10.84
N ILE A 273 1.25 5.98 9.75
CA ILE A 273 2.68 6.24 9.52
C ILE A 273 3.10 7.66 9.92
N GLU A 274 2.23 8.67 9.79
CA GLU A 274 2.60 10.09 10.00
C GLU A 274 2.05 10.72 11.31
N GLN A 275 1.03 10.12 11.96
CA GLN A 275 0.27 10.76 13.05
C GLN A 275 0.17 9.87 14.31
N GLN A 276 1.30 9.51 14.93
CA GLN A 276 1.35 8.55 16.06
C GLN A 276 0.42 8.90 17.25
N GLY A 277 0.24 10.18 17.58
CA GLY A 277 -0.64 10.60 18.68
C GLY A 277 -2.12 10.30 18.42
N VAL A 278 -2.59 10.54 17.19
CA VAL A 278 -3.98 10.28 16.78
C VAL A 278 -4.31 8.78 16.87
N VAL A 279 -3.38 7.91 16.49
CA VAL A 279 -3.56 6.46 16.61
C VAL A 279 -3.73 6.06 18.07
N ALA A 280 -2.96 6.63 19.00
CA ALA A 280 -3.10 6.35 20.43
C ALA A 280 -4.50 6.73 20.97
N ASP A 281 -5.00 7.93 20.62
CA ASP A 281 -6.36 8.38 21.00
C ASP A 281 -7.47 7.45 20.48
N LEU A 282 -7.32 6.93 19.25
CA LEU A 282 -8.26 5.98 18.67
C LEU A 282 -8.23 4.62 19.38
N LEU A 283 -7.04 4.11 19.69
CA LEU A 283 -6.88 2.88 20.45
C LEU A 283 -7.46 3.01 21.88
N GLU A 284 -7.28 4.16 22.54
CA GLU A 284 -7.92 4.43 23.84
C GLU A 284 -9.44 4.42 23.80
N ILE A 285 -10.07 4.91 22.71
CA ILE A 285 -11.52 4.82 22.56
C ILE A 285 -11.95 3.35 22.43
N VAL A 286 -11.22 2.55 21.65
CA VAL A 286 -11.50 1.13 21.48
C VAL A 286 -11.26 0.35 22.79
N ASP A 287 -10.28 0.72 23.61
CA ASP A 287 -10.00 0.11 24.92
C ASP A 287 -11.12 0.30 25.94
N ARG A 288 -11.92 1.37 25.84
CA ARG A 288 -13.05 1.62 26.75
C ARG A 288 -14.16 0.56 26.63
N ARG A 289 -14.17 -0.21 25.54
CA ARG A 289 -15.16 -1.28 25.26
C ARG A 289 -16.63 -0.81 25.36
N ASP A 290 -16.88 0.47 25.11
CA ASP A 290 -18.22 1.07 25.13
C ASP A 290 -18.97 0.78 23.81
N PHE A 291 -19.02 -0.50 23.44
CA PHE A 291 -19.66 -0.98 22.23
C PHE A 291 -19.99 -2.47 22.31
N GLY A 292 -20.96 -2.93 21.50
CA GLY A 292 -21.22 -4.36 21.31
C GLY A 292 -20.03 -5.06 20.63
N ARG A 293 -19.63 -4.57 19.45
CA ARG A 293 -18.45 -5.03 18.69
C ARG A 293 -17.76 -3.86 17.98
N ALA A 294 -16.43 -3.86 17.92
CA ALA A 294 -15.65 -2.95 17.09
C ALA A 294 -15.06 -3.66 15.87
N LEU A 295 -15.11 -2.98 14.72
CA LEU A 295 -14.36 -3.32 13.51
C LEU A 295 -13.21 -2.31 13.37
N VAL A 296 -11.97 -2.78 13.42
CA VAL A 296 -10.77 -1.94 13.31
C VAL A 296 -10.02 -2.35 12.05
N THR A 297 -9.92 -1.46 11.06
CA THR A 297 -9.15 -1.76 9.83
C THR A 297 -7.70 -1.32 9.99
N SER A 298 -6.75 -2.13 9.55
CA SER A 298 -5.33 -1.81 9.68
C SER A 298 -4.48 -2.46 8.57
N SER A 299 -3.21 -2.07 8.49
CA SER A 299 -2.21 -2.69 7.63
C SER A 299 -1.68 -4.00 8.22
N PRO A 300 -1.24 -4.99 7.40
CA PRO A 300 -0.69 -6.25 7.89
C PRO A 300 0.48 -6.09 8.86
N SER A 301 1.30 -5.04 8.70
CA SER A 301 2.46 -4.72 9.55
C SER A 301 2.11 -4.34 10.99
N ASN A 302 0.86 -3.97 11.28
CA ASN A 302 0.43 -3.52 12.59
C ASN A 302 -0.39 -4.58 13.35
N VAL A 303 -0.70 -5.72 12.71
CA VAL A 303 -1.58 -6.76 13.26
C VAL A 303 -1.04 -7.31 14.57
N ASP A 304 0.25 -7.63 14.64
CA ASP A 304 0.89 -8.19 15.84
C ASP A 304 0.74 -7.23 17.04
N SER A 305 1.05 -5.94 16.84
CA SER A 305 0.89 -4.89 17.87
C SER A 305 -0.57 -4.71 18.32
N LEU A 306 -1.55 -4.93 17.44
CA LEU A 306 -2.97 -4.87 17.78
C LEU A 306 -3.45 -6.13 18.50
N ILE A 307 -2.88 -7.30 18.20
CA ILE A 307 -3.11 -8.54 18.95
C ILE A 307 -2.52 -8.43 20.36
N ASP A 308 -1.31 -7.88 20.51
CA ASP A 308 -0.68 -7.64 21.83
C ASP A 308 -1.55 -6.73 22.70
N ARG A 309 -2.18 -5.69 22.12
CA ARG A 309 -3.14 -4.83 22.84
C ARG A 309 -4.47 -5.51 23.11
N TRP A 310 -4.97 -6.33 22.17
CA TRP A 310 -6.26 -7.02 22.27
C TRP A 310 -6.13 -8.53 22.01
N PRO A 311 -5.62 -9.33 22.97
CA PRO A 311 -5.31 -10.75 22.73
C PRO A 311 -6.50 -11.63 22.34
N ASN A 312 -7.73 -11.17 22.65
CA ASN A 312 -8.99 -11.84 22.30
C ASN A 312 -9.64 -11.29 21.02
N ALA A 313 -8.95 -10.46 20.23
CA ALA A 313 -9.49 -9.92 18.98
C ALA A 313 -9.57 -10.99 17.90
N THR A 314 -10.68 -11.01 17.17
CA THR A 314 -10.80 -11.84 15.95
C THR A 314 -10.04 -11.16 14.81
N VAL A 315 -9.12 -11.85 14.15
CA VAL A 315 -8.42 -11.32 12.97
C VAL A 315 -9.08 -11.85 11.71
N ILE A 316 -9.46 -10.94 10.81
CA ILE A 316 -10.00 -11.24 9.48
C ILE A 316 -9.01 -10.71 8.45
N THR A 317 -8.26 -11.61 7.83
CA THR A 317 -7.37 -11.29 6.71
C THR A 317 -8.15 -11.33 5.41
N LEU A 318 -8.29 -10.17 4.77
CA LEU A 318 -8.87 -10.05 3.43
C LEU A 318 -7.75 -10.19 2.39
N GLU A 319 -7.69 -11.36 1.77
CA GLU A 319 -6.85 -11.61 0.61
C GLU A 319 -7.50 -11.05 -0.68
N PRO A 320 -6.72 -10.56 -1.65
CA PRO A 320 -7.25 -10.27 -2.97
C PRO A 320 -7.72 -11.57 -3.63
N LYS A 321 -9.03 -11.71 -3.87
CA LYS A 321 -9.60 -12.88 -4.57
C LYS A 321 -8.95 -13.02 -5.95
N LEU A 322 -8.13 -14.06 -6.13
CA LEU A 322 -7.81 -14.58 -7.45
C LEU A 322 -9.11 -15.11 -8.09
N GLY A 323 -9.34 -14.73 -9.36
CA GLY A 323 -10.47 -15.24 -10.14
C GLY A 323 -10.43 -16.76 -10.34
N PRO A 324 -11.53 -17.38 -10.79
CA PRO A 324 -11.62 -18.83 -10.91
C PRO A 324 -10.50 -19.38 -11.79
N THR A 325 -9.71 -20.29 -11.23
CA THR A 325 -8.64 -20.98 -11.96
C THR A 325 -9.24 -21.74 -13.13
N LEU A 326 -8.93 -21.29 -14.35
CA LEU A 326 -9.10 -22.10 -15.55
C LEU A 326 -8.32 -23.40 -15.35
N ARG A 327 -9.05 -24.51 -15.11
CA ARG A 327 -8.46 -25.84 -15.02
C ARG A 327 -7.83 -26.16 -16.36
N TRP A 328 -6.50 -26.13 -16.40
CA TRP A 328 -5.74 -26.65 -17.53
C TRP A 328 -5.84 -28.19 -17.52
N SER A 329 -6.64 -28.73 -18.44
CA SER A 329 -6.72 -30.17 -18.67
C SER A 329 -5.58 -30.61 -19.58
N PRO A 330 -4.73 -31.58 -19.18
CA PRO A 330 -3.67 -32.09 -20.05
C PRO A 330 -4.25 -33.02 -21.12
N GLY A 331 -4.20 -32.58 -22.38
CA GLY A 331 -4.15 -33.45 -23.56
C GLY A 331 -5.44 -34.17 -23.99
N GLN A 332 -5.96 -33.77 -25.15
CA GLN A 332 -6.25 -34.72 -26.24
C GLN A 332 -5.73 -34.09 -27.54
N GLY A 333 -5.15 -34.89 -28.43
CA GLY A 333 -4.55 -34.41 -29.67
C GLY A 333 -4.98 -35.23 -30.88
N CYS A 334 -4.79 -34.64 -32.05
CA CYS A 334 -4.46 -35.25 -33.34
C CYS A 334 -4.05 -34.11 -34.29
#